data_AF-A0A175Y1A6-F1
#
_entry.id   AF-A0A175Y1A6-F1
#
_cell.length_a   1.000
_cell.length_b   1.000
_cell.length_c   1.000
_cell.angle_alpha   90.00
_cell.angle_beta   90.00
_cell.angle_gamma   90.00
#
_symmetry.space_group_name_H-M   'P 1'
#
loop_
_entity.id
_entity.type
_entity.pdbx_description
1 polymer ?
#
loop_
_entity_poly.entity_id
_entity_poly.type
_entity_poly.pdbx_seq_one_letter_code
_entity_poly.pdbx_strand_id
1 'polypeptide(L)'
;MDIAAAPKTGAKATVAWLWIWLACQAAVAAYAVFALNSVAAFGGTPSPDRLAQAAPVGEAIGLVAILVHLVTIVMVLRWVYRAAVRAHALSDRIAVSPGWAVGRFFLPVLNLWRPFRGMVEIWRTSVDPVAPDTVPVPVPALLRWWWGLWLLANLFGPIGGPLMDEAHRASHLAAARWADVVLLAIDVPLVILLVRIVRQVSARQAALLTQRGTTAR
;
A
#
# COMPACT_ATOMS: atom_id res chain seq x y z
N MET A 1 -4.41 15.57 19.97
CA MET A 1 -4.09 15.07 18.61
C MET A 1 -4.55 16.11 17.62
N ASP A 2 -3.61 16.80 16.97
CA ASP A 2 -3.91 18.04 16.24
C ASP A 2 -4.72 17.79 14.95
N ILE A 3 -6.03 17.97 15.06
CA ILE A 3 -6.98 17.90 13.94
C ILE A 3 -6.71 19.05 12.93
N ALA A 4 -5.95 20.08 13.34
CA ALA A 4 -5.68 21.28 12.56
C ALA A 4 -4.49 21.20 11.58
N ALA A 5 -3.70 20.11 11.58
CA ALA A 5 -2.59 20.01 10.62
C ALA A 5 -3.13 20.15 9.18
N ALA A 6 -2.62 21.13 8.42
CA ALA A 6 -3.18 21.50 7.11
C ALA A 6 -3.41 20.26 6.21
N PRO A 7 -4.53 20.20 5.45
CA PRO A 7 -4.94 19.03 4.69
C PRO A 7 -3.83 18.40 3.83
N LYS A 8 -2.95 19.27 3.32
CA LYS A 8 -1.86 18.98 2.38
C LYS A 8 -0.65 18.30 3.04
N THR A 9 -0.36 18.57 4.32
CA THR A 9 0.89 18.09 4.96
C THR A 9 0.88 16.58 5.18
N GLY A 10 -0.24 16.02 5.63
CA GLY A 10 -0.37 14.57 5.82
C GLY A 10 -0.35 13.77 4.51
N ALA A 11 -0.97 14.31 3.46
CA ALA A 11 -0.99 13.69 2.14
C ALA A 11 0.40 13.69 1.49
N LYS A 12 1.16 14.78 1.61
CA LYS A 12 2.54 14.87 1.12
C LYS A 12 3.46 13.85 1.79
N ALA A 13 3.39 13.73 3.12
CA ALA A 13 4.17 12.74 3.86
C ALA A 13 3.83 11.30 3.44
N THR A 14 2.54 11.00 3.28
CA THR A 14 2.07 9.67 2.81
C THR A 14 2.62 9.35 1.42
N VAL A 15 2.55 10.31 0.48
CA VAL A 15 3.09 10.15 -0.87
C VAL A 15 4.61 9.95 -0.86
N ALA A 16 5.33 10.69 -0.02
CA ALA A 16 6.79 10.52 0.11
C ALA A 16 7.14 9.11 0.59
N TRP A 17 6.46 8.62 1.63
CA TRP A 17 6.67 7.27 2.15
C TRP A 17 6.31 6.17 1.15
N LEU A 18 5.26 6.35 0.34
CA LEU A 18 4.93 5.42 -0.75
C LEU A 18 6.05 5.31 -1.79
N TRP A 19 6.70 6.43 -2.14
CA TRP A 19 7.84 6.41 -3.05
C TRP A 19 9.10 5.83 -2.40
N ILE A 20 9.35 6.12 -1.12
CA ILE A 20 10.47 5.52 -0.37
C ILE A 20 10.30 4.00 -0.31
N TRP A 21 9.09 3.52 -0.03
CA TRP A 21 8.80 2.10 -0.02
C TRP A 21 8.97 1.46 -1.40
N LEU A 22 8.47 2.10 -2.46
CA LEU A 22 8.67 1.58 -3.83
C LEU A 22 10.15 1.53 -4.21
N ALA A 23 10.94 2.54 -3.86
CA ALA A 23 12.38 2.54 -4.09
C ALA A 23 13.09 1.43 -3.30
N CYS A 24 12.65 1.17 -2.07
CA CYS A 24 13.13 0.05 -1.26
C CYS A 24 12.79 -1.30 -1.91
N GLN A 25 11.57 -1.49 -2.42
CA GLN A 25 11.19 -2.70 -3.17
C GLN A 25 12.00 -2.87 -4.46
N ALA A 26 12.28 -1.77 -5.18
CA ALA A 26 13.14 -1.81 -6.35
C ALA A 26 14.57 -2.26 -6.00
N ALA A 27 15.11 -1.82 -4.86
CA ALA A 27 16.41 -2.28 -4.36
C ALA A 27 16.40 -3.77 -3.98
N VAL A 28 15.32 -4.25 -3.35
CA VAL A 28 15.14 -5.67 -3.01
C VAL A 28 15.10 -6.53 -4.28
N ALA A 29 14.30 -6.14 -5.28
CA ALA A 29 14.22 -6.85 -6.55
C ALA A 29 15.54 -6.79 -7.34
N ALA A 30 16.25 -5.66 -7.32
CA ALA A 30 17.58 -5.55 -7.95
C ALA A 30 18.59 -6.50 -7.29
N TYR A 31 18.57 -6.58 -5.95
CA TYR A 31 19.38 -7.56 -5.22
C TYR A 31 18.95 -8.99 -5.55
N ALA A 32 17.65 -9.28 -5.65
CA ALA A 32 17.13 -10.59 -6.02
C ALA A 32 17.64 -11.03 -7.41
N VAL A 33 17.58 -10.15 -8.41
CA VAL A 33 18.15 -10.39 -9.75
C VAL A 33 19.66 -10.62 -9.65
N PHE A 34 20.39 -9.79 -8.91
CA PHE A 34 21.83 -9.97 -8.71
C PHE A 34 22.15 -11.33 -8.07
N ALA A 35 21.44 -11.71 -7.00
CA ALA A 35 21.64 -12.98 -6.30
C ALA A 35 21.38 -14.17 -7.24
N LEU A 36 20.27 -14.15 -8.01
CA LEU A 36 19.96 -15.20 -9.00
C LEU A 36 21.04 -15.31 -10.09
N ASN A 37 21.55 -14.19 -10.59
CA ASN A 37 22.59 -14.17 -11.63
C ASN A 37 23.98 -14.56 -11.11
N SER A 38 24.34 -14.16 -9.89
CA SER A 38 25.62 -14.50 -9.26
C SER A 38 25.78 -16.01 -9.02
N VAL A 39 24.64 -16.70 -8.90
CA VAL A 39 24.53 -18.14 -8.73
C VAL A 39 24.56 -18.87 -10.08
N ALA A 40 24.00 -18.26 -11.13
CA ALA A 40 24.01 -18.76 -12.51
C ALA A 40 25.27 -18.41 -13.33
N ALA A 41 26.23 -17.69 -12.73
CA ALA A 41 27.48 -17.17 -13.30
C ALA A 41 27.69 -17.44 -14.80
N PHE A 42 27.45 -16.46 -15.68
CA PHE A 42 27.84 -16.48 -17.10
C PHE A 42 27.70 -17.84 -17.81
N GLY A 43 26.58 -18.55 -17.62
CA GLY A 43 26.30 -19.85 -18.26
C GLY A 43 26.53 -21.09 -17.41
N GLY A 44 26.76 -20.96 -16.09
CA GLY A 44 26.90 -22.07 -15.15
C GLY A 44 25.57 -22.50 -14.51
N THR A 45 25.52 -23.72 -13.98
CA THR A 45 24.38 -24.19 -13.18
C THR A 45 24.32 -23.46 -11.83
N PRO A 46 23.12 -23.09 -11.35
CA PRO A 46 22.94 -22.54 -10.03
C PRO A 46 23.57 -23.40 -8.93
N SER A 47 24.65 -22.93 -8.28
CA SER A 47 25.23 -23.63 -7.13
C SER A 47 24.44 -23.30 -5.85
N PRO A 48 23.82 -24.29 -5.16
CA PRO A 48 23.09 -24.09 -3.91
C PRO A 48 23.90 -23.34 -2.83
N ASP A 49 25.20 -23.61 -2.76
CA ASP A 49 26.09 -23.01 -1.77
C ASP A 49 26.22 -21.49 -1.90
N ARG A 50 26.17 -20.96 -3.13
CA ARG A 50 26.23 -19.50 -3.36
C ARG A 50 24.94 -18.79 -2.94
N LEU A 51 23.78 -19.42 -3.11
CA LEU A 51 22.51 -18.88 -2.60
C LEU A 51 22.53 -18.84 -1.07
N ALA A 52 23.07 -19.88 -0.44
CA ALA A 52 23.23 -19.94 1.00
C ALA A 52 24.20 -18.85 1.52
N GLN A 53 25.32 -18.62 0.83
CA GLN A 53 26.27 -17.56 1.20
C GLN A 53 25.69 -16.15 1.05
N ALA A 54 24.82 -15.93 0.06
CA ALA A 54 24.13 -14.66 -0.14
C ALA A 54 22.97 -14.43 0.85
N ALA A 55 22.44 -15.48 1.48
CA ALA A 55 21.24 -15.41 2.31
C ALA A 55 21.28 -14.32 3.40
N PRO A 56 22.36 -14.16 4.21
CA PRO A 56 22.39 -13.18 5.29
C PRO A 56 22.22 -11.73 4.82
N VAL A 57 22.80 -11.38 3.67
CA VAL A 57 22.66 -10.05 3.07
C VAL A 57 21.22 -9.82 2.64
N GLY A 58 20.59 -10.81 2.01
CA GLY A 58 19.20 -10.71 1.60
C GLY A 58 18.22 -10.67 2.78
N GLU A 59 18.52 -11.36 3.88
CA GLU A 59 17.75 -11.29 5.14
C GLU A 59 17.83 -9.89 5.76
N ALA A 60 19.03 -9.30 5.81
CA ALA A 60 19.21 -7.93 6.30
C ALA A 60 18.46 -6.90 5.42
N ILE A 61 18.53 -7.04 4.09
CA ILE A 61 17.75 -6.22 3.16
C ILE A 61 16.24 -6.40 3.40
N GLY A 62 15.80 -7.65 3.56
CA GLY A 62 14.40 -7.98 3.86
C GLY A 62 13.91 -7.34 5.16
N LEU A 63 14.72 -7.37 6.23
CA LEU A 63 14.40 -6.72 7.49
C LEU A 63 14.20 -5.20 7.32
N VAL A 64 15.11 -4.53 6.60
CA VAL A 64 14.96 -3.10 6.29
C VAL A 64 13.68 -2.85 5.48
N ALA A 65 13.40 -3.69 4.48
CA ALA A 65 12.19 -3.58 3.66
C ALA A 65 10.91 -3.74 4.50
N ILE A 66 10.90 -4.67 5.46
CA ILE A 66 9.79 -4.85 6.42
C ILE A 66 9.59 -3.59 7.26
N LEU A 67 10.66 -3.00 7.80
CA LEU A 67 10.56 -1.77 8.60
C LEU A 67 10.01 -0.61 7.78
N VAL A 68 10.51 -0.40 6.55
CA VAL A 68 10.02 0.64 5.64
C VAL A 68 8.54 0.40 5.27
N HIS A 69 8.15 -0.87 5.08
CA HIS A 69 6.77 -1.24 4.80
C HIS A 69 5.84 -0.94 6.00
N LEU A 70 6.25 -1.27 7.22
CA LEU A 70 5.49 -0.97 8.44
C LEU A 70 5.27 0.54 8.61
N VAL A 71 6.30 1.36 8.39
CA VAL A 71 6.16 2.83 8.44
C VAL A 71 5.19 3.30 7.36
N THR A 72 5.28 2.74 6.15
CA THR A 72 4.37 3.06 5.04
C THR A 72 2.92 2.71 5.37
N ILE A 73 2.66 1.53 5.95
CA ILE A 73 1.33 1.13 6.44
C ILE A 73 0.81 2.19 7.42
N VAL A 74 1.60 2.57 8.43
CA VAL A 74 1.19 3.56 9.44
C VAL A 74 0.84 4.90 8.78
N MET A 75 1.64 5.36 7.81
CA MET A 75 1.39 6.61 7.10
C MET A 75 0.11 6.56 6.25
N VAL A 76 -0.12 5.47 5.52
CA VAL A 76 -1.34 5.26 4.74
C VAL A 76 -2.56 5.19 5.66
N LEU A 77 -2.53 4.39 6.73
CA LEU A 77 -3.66 4.27 7.66
C LEU A 77 -3.97 5.58 8.37
N ARG A 78 -2.93 6.34 8.79
CA ARG A 78 -3.10 7.68 9.32
C ARG A 78 -3.77 8.61 8.30
N TRP A 79 -3.39 8.54 7.04
CA TRP A 79 -4.05 9.30 5.99
C TRP A 79 -5.51 8.88 5.80
N VAL A 80 -5.81 7.58 5.75
CA VAL A 80 -7.18 7.05 5.65
C VAL A 80 -8.04 7.58 6.80
N TYR A 81 -7.55 7.48 8.04
CA TYR A 81 -8.23 8.01 9.21
C TYR A 81 -8.57 9.50 9.04
N ARG A 82 -7.59 10.30 8.63
CA ARG A 82 -7.79 11.76 8.45
C ARG A 82 -8.73 12.08 7.29
N ALA A 83 -8.68 11.31 6.20
CA ALA A 83 -9.59 11.46 5.08
C ALA A 83 -11.03 11.15 5.49
N ALA A 84 -11.24 10.14 6.35
CA ALA A 84 -12.54 9.84 6.94
C ALA A 84 -13.02 10.96 7.87
N VAL A 85 -12.18 11.48 8.77
CA VAL A 85 -12.53 12.63 9.64
C VAL A 85 -12.99 13.83 8.81
N ARG A 86 -12.28 14.15 7.73
CA ARG A 86 -12.65 15.27 6.84
C ARG A 86 -13.94 14.98 6.07
N ALA A 87 -14.17 13.75 5.66
CA ALA A 87 -15.42 13.37 5.01
C ALA A 87 -16.62 13.54 5.96
N HIS A 88 -16.48 13.18 7.24
CA HIS A 88 -17.48 13.47 8.29
C HIS A 88 -17.71 14.97 8.46
N ALA A 89 -16.66 15.79 8.44
CA ALA A 89 -16.81 17.25 8.49
C ALA A 89 -17.47 17.85 7.23
N LEU A 90 -17.52 17.09 6.13
CA LEU A 90 -18.10 17.50 4.86
C LEU A 90 -19.52 16.98 4.65
N SER A 91 -19.92 15.87 5.27
CA SER A 91 -21.25 15.29 5.07
C SER A 91 -21.68 14.47 6.27
N ASP A 92 -22.91 14.66 6.72
CA ASP A 92 -23.52 13.83 7.76
C ASP A 92 -23.99 12.47 7.23
N ARG A 93 -23.87 12.24 5.91
CA ARG A 93 -24.31 11.01 5.23
C ARG A 93 -23.27 9.90 5.21
N ILE A 94 -22.04 10.15 5.68
CA ILE A 94 -20.99 9.11 5.74
C ILE A 94 -21.22 8.18 6.94
N ALA A 95 -21.44 6.90 6.66
CA ALA A 95 -21.63 5.82 7.62
C ALA A 95 -20.31 5.27 8.19
N VAL A 96 -19.22 5.24 7.41
CA VAL A 96 -17.93 4.72 7.91
C VAL A 96 -17.31 5.70 8.91
N SER A 97 -17.23 5.31 10.18
CA SER A 97 -16.49 6.12 11.17
C SER A 97 -14.97 6.10 10.91
N PRO A 98 -14.22 7.15 11.31
CA PRO A 98 -12.78 7.21 11.09
C PRO A 98 -11.99 6.04 11.70
N GLY A 99 -12.37 5.59 12.89
CA GLY A 99 -11.76 4.42 13.53
C GLY A 99 -12.02 3.14 12.75
N TRP A 100 -13.27 2.92 12.30
CA TRP A 100 -13.62 1.75 11.50
C TRP A 100 -12.99 1.78 10.10
N ALA A 101 -12.73 2.95 9.52
CA ALA A 101 -12.02 3.08 8.24
C ALA A 101 -10.61 2.46 8.28
N VAL A 102 -9.98 2.45 9.46
CA VAL A 102 -8.68 1.82 9.70
C VAL A 102 -8.82 0.41 10.28
N GLY A 103 -9.69 0.20 11.28
CA GLY A 103 -9.81 -1.07 11.99
C GLY A 103 -10.13 -2.28 11.11
N ARG A 104 -10.82 -2.08 9.98
CA ARG A 104 -11.14 -3.15 9.01
C ARG A 104 -9.92 -3.77 8.33
N PHE A 105 -8.79 -3.07 8.26
CA PHE A 105 -7.55 -3.62 7.70
C PHE A 105 -6.91 -4.69 8.60
N PHE A 106 -7.27 -4.74 9.89
CA PHE A 106 -6.68 -5.69 10.84
C PHE A 106 -7.54 -6.94 11.06
N LEU A 107 -8.73 -6.99 10.48
CA LEU A 107 -9.68 -8.08 10.64
C LEU A 107 -9.65 -8.97 9.39
N PRO A 108 -9.12 -10.21 9.44
CA PRO A 108 -8.80 -11.00 8.24
C PRO A 108 -9.94 -11.12 7.22
N VAL A 109 -11.15 -11.43 7.71
CA VAL A 109 -12.33 -11.57 6.84
C VAL A 109 -12.80 -10.22 6.29
N LEU A 110 -12.85 -9.18 7.14
CA LEU A 110 -13.31 -7.86 6.72
C LEU A 110 -12.33 -7.17 5.77
N ASN A 111 -11.03 -7.46 5.93
CA ASN A 111 -9.94 -6.88 5.15
C ASN A 111 -10.07 -7.18 3.64
N LEU A 112 -10.85 -8.20 3.25
CA LEU A 112 -11.05 -8.54 1.84
C LEU A 112 -11.94 -7.56 1.06
N TRP A 113 -12.88 -6.85 1.72
CA TRP A 113 -13.81 -5.95 1.00
C TRP A 113 -14.26 -4.71 1.78
N ARG A 114 -14.19 -4.69 3.11
CA ARG A 114 -14.69 -3.56 3.91
C ARG A 114 -13.80 -2.31 3.81
N PRO A 115 -12.46 -2.40 3.73
CA PRO A 115 -11.64 -1.21 3.52
C PRO A 115 -11.92 -0.53 2.18
N PHE A 116 -12.10 -1.34 1.12
CA PHE A 116 -12.50 -0.85 -0.19
C PHE A 116 -13.82 -0.06 -0.15
N ARG A 117 -14.85 -0.59 0.52
CA ARG A 117 -16.13 0.13 0.69
C ARG A 117 -15.94 1.47 1.41
N GLY A 118 -15.13 1.51 2.47
CA GLY A 118 -14.83 2.75 3.19
C GLY A 118 -14.12 3.78 2.30
N MET A 119 -13.19 3.34 1.45
CA MET A 119 -12.50 4.24 0.50
C MET A 119 -13.44 4.78 -0.58
N VAL A 120 -14.36 3.95 -1.09
CA VAL A 120 -15.41 4.39 -2.04
C VAL A 120 -16.28 5.48 -1.43
N GLU A 121 -16.65 5.31 -0.16
CA GLU A 121 -17.47 6.26 0.56
C GLU A 121 -16.74 7.60 0.78
N ILE A 122 -15.51 7.55 1.28
CA ILE A 122 -14.64 8.75 1.40
C ILE A 122 -14.50 9.45 0.04
N TRP A 123 -14.31 8.68 -1.04
CA TRP A 123 -14.19 9.23 -2.38
C TRP A 123 -15.46 9.95 -2.83
N ARG A 124 -16.64 9.32 -2.67
CA ARG A 124 -17.93 9.89 -3.03
C ARG A 124 -18.19 11.20 -2.29
N THR A 125 -18.01 11.21 -0.97
CA THR A 125 -18.15 12.42 -0.15
C THR A 125 -17.17 13.53 -0.56
N SER A 126 -15.99 13.16 -1.08
CA SER A 126 -15.01 14.12 -1.59
C SER A 126 -15.37 14.67 -2.98
N VAL A 127 -16.23 13.99 -3.73
CA VAL A 127 -16.72 14.46 -5.05
C VAL A 127 -17.95 15.33 -4.87
N ASP A 128 -18.95 14.82 -4.16
CA ASP A 128 -20.16 15.55 -3.82
C ASP A 128 -20.49 15.32 -2.34
N PRO A 129 -20.27 16.33 -1.47
CA PRO A 129 -20.57 16.20 -0.05
C PRO A 129 -22.07 16.35 0.28
N VAL A 130 -22.88 16.94 -0.61
CA VAL A 130 -24.31 17.19 -0.39
C VAL A 130 -25.12 15.94 -0.71
N ALA A 131 -24.79 15.29 -1.83
CA ALA A 131 -25.43 14.05 -2.24
C ALA A 131 -24.39 12.96 -2.63
N PRO A 132 -23.61 12.44 -1.64
CA PRO A 132 -22.60 11.41 -1.92
C PRO A 132 -23.19 10.14 -2.56
N ASP A 133 -24.45 9.84 -2.24
CA ASP A 133 -25.17 8.65 -2.71
C ASP A 133 -25.56 8.72 -4.19
N THR A 134 -25.71 9.93 -4.73
CA THR A 134 -26.14 10.15 -6.13
C THR A 134 -24.98 10.27 -7.10
N VAL A 135 -23.73 10.32 -6.61
CA VAL A 135 -22.52 10.33 -7.44
C VAL A 135 -22.50 9.04 -8.29
N PRO A 136 -22.72 9.12 -9.62
CA PRO A 136 -22.94 7.94 -10.45
C PRO A 136 -21.76 6.98 -10.36
N VAL A 137 -22.12 5.72 -10.14
CA VAL A 137 -21.20 4.59 -10.00
C VAL A 137 -20.83 4.11 -11.40
N PRO A 138 -19.64 4.49 -11.84
CA PRO A 138 -18.62 3.48 -11.95
C PRO A 138 -17.78 3.70 -10.72
N VAL A 139 -17.60 2.67 -9.88
CA VAL A 139 -16.46 2.69 -8.95
C VAL A 139 -15.27 3.22 -9.76
N PRO A 140 -14.61 4.32 -9.35
CA PRO A 140 -13.53 4.88 -10.13
C PRO A 140 -12.62 3.71 -10.49
N ALA A 141 -12.41 3.42 -11.78
CA ALA A 141 -11.64 2.25 -12.19
C ALA A 141 -10.31 2.20 -11.42
N LEU A 142 -9.78 3.39 -11.12
CA LEU A 142 -8.74 3.69 -10.14
C LEU A 142 -8.85 2.91 -8.81
N LEU A 143 -9.95 3.02 -8.07
CA LEU A 143 -10.16 2.33 -6.78
C LEU A 143 -10.27 0.81 -6.95
N ARG A 144 -10.94 0.33 -8.02
CA ARG A 144 -11.04 -1.12 -8.29
C ARG A 144 -9.70 -1.73 -8.61
N TRP A 145 -8.93 -1.10 -9.50
CA TRP A 145 -7.60 -1.55 -9.87
C TRP A 145 -6.63 -1.49 -8.69
N TRP A 146 -6.68 -0.41 -7.90
CA TRP A 146 -5.88 -0.31 -6.68
C TRP A 146 -6.18 -1.46 -5.72
N TRP A 147 -7.46 -1.73 -5.47
CA TRP A 147 -7.86 -2.81 -4.56
C TRP A 147 -7.53 -4.20 -5.10
N GLY A 148 -7.76 -4.43 -6.40
CA GLY A 148 -7.41 -5.68 -7.06
C GLY A 148 -5.92 -5.98 -7.04
N LEU A 149 -5.08 -4.97 -7.30
CA LEU A 149 -3.62 -5.10 -7.18
C LEU A 149 -3.17 -5.30 -5.73
N TRP A 150 -3.83 -4.65 -4.77
CA TRP A 150 -3.53 -4.87 -3.35
C TRP A 150 -3.85 -6.31 -2.93
N LEU A 151 -5.01 -6.85 -3.32
CA LEU A 151 -5.36 -8.25 -3.08
C LEU A 151 -4.37 -9.21 -3.77
N LEU A 152 -3.98 -8.90 -5.01
CA LEU A 152 -3.01 -9.69 -5.75
C LEU A 152 -1.65 -9.70 -5.06
N ALA A 153 -1.15 -8.55 -4.60
CA ALA A 153 0.11 -8.45 -3.86
C ALA A 153 0.09 -9.26 -2.56
N ASN A 154 -1.05 -9.32 -1.86
CA ASN A 154 -1.20 -10.10 -0.62
C ASN A 154 -1.21 -11.62 -0.85
N LEU A 155 -1.39 -12.10 -2.09
CA LEU A 155 -1.30 -13.53 -2.41
C LEU A 155 0.15 -14.04 -2.36
N PHE A 156 1.13 -13.16 -2.55
CA PHE A 156 2.57 -13.48 -2.53
C PHE A 156 3.19 -13.35 -1.13
N GLY A 157 2.38 -13.46 -0.07
CA GLY A 157 2.86 -13.44 1.32
C GLY A 157 3.96 -14.49 1.58
N PRO A 158 4.82 -14.29 2.59
CA PRO A 158 6.05 -15.07 2.78
C PRO A 158 5.76 -16.57 2.83
N ILE A 159 6.20 -17.28 1.78
CA ILE A 159 6.17 -18.74 1.65
C ILE A 159 7.33 -19.29 2.48
N GLY A 160 7.22 -19.19 3.80
CA GLY A 160 8.26 -19.63 4.74
C GLY A 160 7.63 -20.35 5.91
N GLY A 161 7.23 -21.61 5.71
CA GLY A 161 6.81 -22.48 6.81
C GLY A 161 8.03 -23.00 7.59
N PRO A 162 7.94 -23.19 8.91
CA PRO A 162 9.04 -23.68 9.77
C PRO A 162 9.41 -25.17 9.54
N LEU A 163 9.03 -25.76 8.41
CA LEU A 163 9.28 -27.14 8.02
C LEU A 163 10.09 -27.15 6.71
N MET A 164 11.27 -26.54 6.74
CA MET A 164 12.16 -26.53 5.56
C MET A 164 13.21 -27.62 5.73
N ASP A 165 13.04 -28.68 4.94
CA ASP A 165 14.03 -29.72 4.76
C ASP A 165 15.23 -29.15 3.97
N GLU A 166 16.46 -29.47 4.38
CA GLU A 166 17.69 -28.88 3.82
C GLU A 166 17.79 -29.11 2.30
N ALA A 167 17.24 -30.24 1.84
CA ALA A 167 17.16 -30.61 0.42
C ALA A 167 16.41 -29.58 -0.46
N HIS A 168 15.46 -28.83 0.09
CA HIS A 168 14.64 -27.87 -0.67
C HIS A 168 15.04 -26.41 -0.45
N ARG A 169 15.95 -26.12 0.49
CA ARG A 169 16.29 -24.76 0.92
C ARG A 169 16.71 -23.85 -0.22
N ALA A 170 17.56 -24.32 -1.14
CA ALA A 170 17.99 -23.53 -2.30
C ALA A 170 16.85 -23.20 -3.26
N SER A 171 15.92 -24.14 -3.50
CA SER A 171 14.76 -23.93 -4.36
C SER A 171 13.79 -22.91 -3.78
N HIS A 172 13.57 -22.94 -2.46
CA HIS A 172 12.76 -21.94 -1.76
C HIS A 172 13.39 -20.56 -1.79
N LEU A 173 14.71 -20.46 -1.58
CA LEU A 173 15.43 -19.18 -1.69
C LEU A 173 15.30 -18.60 -3.11
N ALA A 174 15.47 -19.42 -4.15
CA ALA A 174 15.31 -18.98 -5.53
C ALA A 174 13.86 -18.55 -5.83
N ALA A 175 12.86 -19.30 -5.35
CA ALA A 175 11.45 -18.95 -5.51
C ALA A 175 11.11 -17.62 -4.81
N ALA A 176 11.63 -17.39 -3.60
CA ALA A 176 11.48 -16.12 -2.90
C ALA A 176 12.08 -14.95 -3.68
N ARG A 177 13.26 -15.11 -4.28
CA ARG A 177 13.87 -14.07 -5.13
C ARG A 177 13.04 -13.77 -6.38
N TRP A 178 12.47 -14.79 -7.02
CA TRP A 178 11.57 -14.57 -8.15
C TRP A 178 10.28 -13.87 -7.71
N ALA A 179 9.76 -14.20 -6.53
CA ALA A 179 8.59 -13.52 -5.96
C ALA A 179 8.87 -12.02 -5.75
N ASP A 180 10.05 -11.63 -5.24
CA ASP A 180 10.45 -10.22 -5.08
C ASP A 180 10.38 -9.46 -6.42
N VAL A 181 10.87 -10.07 -7.51
CA VAL A 181 10.86 -9.48 -8.85
C VAL A 181 9.45 -9.33 -9.41
N VAL A 182 8.61 -10.35 -9.25
CA VAL A 182 7.20 -10.32 -9.70
C VAL A 182 6.40 -9.31 -8.88
N LEU A 183 6.62 -9.25 -7.57
CA LEU A 183 5.97 -8.29 -6.68
C LEU A 183 6.27 -6.85 -7.07
N LEU A 184 7.51 -6.51 -7.44
CA LEU A 184 7.82 -5.17 -7.92
C LEU A 184 6.95 -4.75 -9.12
N ALA A 185 6.68 -5.68 -10.04
CA ALA A 185 5.83 -5.40 -11.21
C ALA A 185 4.36 -5.10 -10.83
N ILE A 186 3.89 -5.62 -9.70
CA ILE A 186 2.56 -5.36 -9.13
C ILE A 186 2.58 -4.06 -8.29
N ASP A 187 3.66 -3.84 -7.54
CA ASP A 187 3.81 -2.70 -6.64
C ASP A 187 3.91 -1.37 -7.38
N VAL A 188 4.57 -1.33 -8.54
CA VAL A 188 4.67 -0.11 -9.37
C VAL A 188 3.27 0.47 -9.70
N PRO A 189 2.36 -0.26 -10.37
CA PRO A 189 1.02 0.26 -10.63
C PRO A 189 0.22 0.47 -9.36
N LEU A 190 0.37 -0.39 -8.33
CA LEU A 190 -0.33 -0.24 -7.05
C LEU A 190 -0.01 1.11 -6.38
N VAL A 191 1.28 1.47 -6.29
CA VAL A 191 1.75 2.74 -5.71
C VAL A 191 1.28 3.92 -6.54
N ILE A 192 1.38 3.85 -7.86
CA ILE A 192 0.92 4.92 -8.76
C ILE A 192 -0.56 5.21 -8.53
N LEU A 193 -1.40 4.17 -8.45
CA LEU A 193 -2.83 4.32 -8.21
C LEU A 193 -3.11 4.89 -6.81
N LEU A 194 -2.43 4.39 -5.77
CA LEU A 194 -2.61 4.88 -4.41
C LEU A 194 -2.18 6.36 -4.27
N VAL A 195 -1.06 6.75 -4.88
CA VAL A 195 -0.62 8.16 -4.93
C VAL A 195 -1.67 9.04 -5.60
N ARG A 196 -2.28 8.58 -6.71
CA ARG A 196 -3.36 9.31 -7.38
C ARG A 196 -4.58 9.44 -6.48
N ILE A 197 -4.99 8.37 -5.79
CA ILE A 197 -6.11 8.39 -4.85
C ILE A 197 -5.85 9.39 -3.72
N VAL A 198 -4.68 9.29 -3.07
CA VAL A 198 -4.28 10.18 -1.96
C VAL A 198 -4.32 11.64 -2.38
N ARG A 199 -3.73 11.96 -3.54
CA ARG A 199 -3.68 13.34 -4.06
C ARG A 199 -5.07 13.88 -4.42
N GLN A 200 -5.88 13.10 -5.14
CA GLN A 200 -7.20 13.56 -5.59
C GLN A 200 -8.16 13.79 -4.42
N VAL A 201 -8.27 12.82 -3.51
CA VAL A 201 -9.13 12.94 -2.32
C VAL A 201 -8.68 14.13 -1.47
N SER A 202 -7.37 14.23 -1.18
CA SER A 202 -6.87 15.29 -0.31
C SER A 202 -7.03 16.69 -0.93
N ALA A 203 -6.88 16.83 -2.26
CA ALA A 203 -7.06 18.10 -2.95
C ALA A 203 -8.54 18.54 -2.96
N ARG A 204 -9.46 17.62 -3.27
CA ARG A 204 -10.91 17.92 -3.27
C ARG A 204 -11.41 18.31 -1.89
N GLN A 205 -11.08 17.52 -0.87
CA GLN A 205 -11.47 17.81 0.52
C GLN A 205 -10.90 19.15 1.00
N ALA A 206 -9.66 19.49 0.64
CA ALA A 206 -9.06 20.78 0.99
C ALA A 206 -9.80 21.97 0.35
N ALA A 207 -10.21 21.85 -0.91
CA ALA A 207 -10.97 22.90 -1.59
C ALA A 207 -12.35 23.11 -0.95
N LEU A 208 -13.08 22.03 -0.67
CA LEU A 208 -14.40 22.08 -0.05
C LEU A 208 -14.38 22.67 1.37
N LEU A 209 -13.38 22.31 2.18
CA LEU A 209 -13.24 22.85 3.54
C LEU A 209 -12.93 24.35 3.53
N THR A 210 -12.12 24.83 2.58
CA THR A 210 -11.87 26.27 2.41
C THR A 210 -13.16 27.02 2.05
N GLN A 211 -13.96 26.48 1.12
CA GLN A 211 -15.23 27.09 0.69
C GLN A 211 -16.27 27.16 1.84
N ARG A 212 -16.34 26.12 2.69
CA ARG A 212 -17.20 26.13 3.88
C ARG A 212 -16.75 27.16 4.92
N GLY A 213 -15.43 27.28 5.13
CA GLY A 213 -14.88 28.27 6.05
C GLY A 213 -15.14 29.71 5.63
N THR A 214 -15.23 29.97 4.32
CA THR A 214 -15.57 31.31 3.79
C THR A 214 -17.06 31.62 3.81
N THR A 215 -17.94 30.61 3.74
CA THR A 215 -19.40 30.81 3.75
C THR A 215 -19.99 30.91 5.16
N ALA A 216 -19.25 30.45 6.18
CA ALA A 216 -19.64 30.52 7.58
C ALA A 216 -19.17 31.79 8.32
N ARG A 217 -18.48 32.71 7.63
CA ARG A 217 -18.08 34.04 8.14
C ARG A 217 -18.97 35.11 7.55
#